data_AF-A6YD09-F1
#
_entry.id   AF-A6YD09-F1
#
_cell.length_a   1.000
_cell.length_b   1.000
_cell.length_c   1.000
_cell.angle_alpha   90.00
_cell.angle_beta   90.00
_cell.angle_gamma   90.00
#
_symmetry.space_group_name_H-M   'P 1'
#
loop_
_entity.id
_entity.type
_entity.pdbx_description
1 polymer ?
#
loop_
_entity_poly.entity_id
_entity_poly.type
_entity_poly.pdbx_seq_one_letter_code
_entity_poly.pdbx_strand_id
1 'polypeptide(L)'
;RMKSYNRDPQMCWECMCCVKICPQQAMDVRGYADFIPLGASTIPLRGSEDIMWTIKFRDGSIKRFKFPIRTTAEGTIVPDAGLETGTDDLKSYVLFTEPASLGCEVPTIKK
;
A
#
# COMPACT_ATOMS: atom_id res chain seq x y z
N ARG A 1 -10.60 -24.61 -18.92
CA ARG A 1 -10.76 -23.65 -17.81
C ARG A 1 -10.20 -22.29 -18.26
N MET A 2 -10.93 -21.20 -18.04
CA MET A 2 -10.49 -19.85 -18.41
C MET A 2 -9.36 -19.39 -17.46
N LYS A 3 -8.24 -18.93 -18.03
CA LYS A 3 -7.15 -18.27 -17.28
C LYS A 3 -7.40 -16.76 -17.28
N SER A 4 -6.98 -16.08 -16.22
CA SER A 4 -7.07 -14.62 -16.13
C SER A 4 -6.15 -13.94 -17.16
N TYR A 5 -6.52 -12.73 -17.56
CA TYR A 5 -5.73 -11.85 -18.43
C TYR A 5 -6.03 -10.38 -18.09
N ASN A 6 -5.13 -9.47 -18.45
CA ASN A 6 -5.43 -8.04 -18.38
C ASN A 6 -6.26 -7.63 -19.61
N ARG A 7 -7.48 -7.18 -19.38
CA ARG A 7 -8.44 -6.80 -20.43
C ARG A 7 -8.11 -5.48 -21.14
N ASP A 8 -7.36 -4.59 -20.48
CA ASP A 8 -6.97 -3.30 -21.03
C ASP A 8 -5.59 -2.88 -20.49
N PRO A 9 -4.50 -3.34 -21.14
CA PRO A 9 -3.14 -3.01 -20.73
C PRO A 9 -2.79 -1.51 -20.84
N GLN A 10 -3.51 -0.74 -21.66
CA GLN A 10 -3.25 0.70 -21.81
C GLN A 10 -3.75 1.48 -20.59
N MET A 11 -4.78 0.98 -19.92
CA MET A 11 -5.31 1.52 -18.66
C MET A 11 -4.62 0.94 -17.42
N CYS A 12 -3.59 0.10 -17.59
CA CYS A 12 -2.82 -0.44 -16.47
C CYS A 12 -2.00 0.67 -15.80
N TRP A 13 -2.04 0.75 -14.47
CA TRP A 13 -1.21 1.70 -13.70
C TRP A 13 0.03 1.07 -13.07
N GLU A 14 0.36 -0.18 -13.45
CA GLU A 14 1.50 -0.94 -12.93
C GLU A 14 1.61 -0.96 -11.39
N CYS A 15 0.49 -0.85 -10.66
CA CYS A 15 0.45 -0.79 -9.19
C CYS A 15 0.86 -2.10 -8.49
N MET A 16 1.02 -3.18 -9.26
CA MET A 16 1.39 -4.51 -8.82
C MET A 16 0.41 -5.17 -7.84
N CYS A 17 -0.79 -4.63 -7.62
CA CYS A 17 -1.78 -5.22 -6.70
C CYS A 17 -2.17 -6.63 -7.14
N CYS A 18 -2.40 -6.84 -8.44
CA CYS A 18 -2.66 -8.16 -9.02
C CYS A 18 -1.49 -9.13 -8.79
N VAL A 19 -0.26 -8.70 -9.07
CA VAL A 19 0.96 -9.50 -8.87
C VAL A 19 1.12 -9.89 -7.40
N LYS A 20 1.01 -8.93 -6.48
CA LYS A 20 1.19 -9.14 -5.03
C LYS A 20 0.18 -10.12 -4.44
N ILE A 21 -1.08 -10.08 -4.89
CA ILE A 21 -2.16 -10.89 -4.30
C ILE A 21 -2.25 -12.30 -4.90
N CYS A 22 -1.58 -12.56 -6.03
CA CYS A 22 -1.67 -13.84 -6.71
C CYS A 22 -1.01 -14.96 -5.89
N PRO A 23 -1.78 -15.94 -5.36
CA PRO A 23 -1.19 -16.97 -4.50
C PRO A 23 -0.30 -17.94 -5.29
N GLN A 24 -0.49 -18.07 -6.60
CA GLN A 24 0.33 -18.89 -7.49
C GLN A 24 1.50 -18.11 -8.11
N GLN A 25 1.61 -16.80 -7.84
CA GLN A 25 2.65 -15.93 -8.43
C GLN A 25 2.69 -16.03 -9.97
N ALA A 26 1.52 -16.13 -10.59
CA ALA A 26 1.38 -16.39 -12.03
C ALA A 26 1.33 -15.11 -12.89
N MET A 27 1.51 -13.93 -12.28
CA MET A 27 1.47 -12.64 -12.96
C MET A 27 2.78 -11.90 -12.74
N ASP A 28 3.21 -11.17 -13.77
CA ASP A 28 4.32 -10.23 -13.73
C ASP A 28 3.90 -8.95 -14.48
N VAL A 29 4.65 -7.86 -14.28
CA VAL A 29 4.48 -6.61 -15.02
C VAL A 29 5.60 -6.48 -16.03
N ARG A 30 5.21 -6.35 -17.30
CA ARG A 30 6.10 -5.92 -18.38
C ARG A 30 5.86 -4.44 -18.60
N GLY A 31 6.89 -3.64 -18.39
CA GLY A 31 6.86 -2.18 -18.51
C GLY A 31 6.16 -1.65 -19.76
N TYR A 32 5.57 -0.46 -19.67
CA TYR A 32 4.97 0.25 -20.80
C TYR A 32 5.88 0.27 -22.03
N ALA A 33 5.36 -0.22 -23.16
CA ALA A 33 6.15 -0.43 -24.38
C ALA A 33 6.57 0.88 -25.04
N ASP A 34 5.90 1.98 -24.72
CA ASP A 34 6.14 3.32 -25.26
C ASP A 34 7.51 3.87 -24.87
N PHE A 35 8.07 3.45 -23.72
CA PHE A 35 9.33 4.01 -23.21
C PHE A 35 10.22 3.04 -22.42
N ILE A 36 9.77 1.80 -22.12
CA ILE A 36 10.56 0.84 -21.33
C ILE A 36 11.20 -0.21 -22.23
N PRO A 37 12.55 -0.27 -22.33
CA PRO A 37 13.24 -1.35 -23.03
C PRO A 37 12.94 -2.72 -22.41
N LEU A 38 12.95 -3.77 -23.23
CA LEU A 38 12.71 -5.14 -22.76
C LEU A 38 13.80 -5.63 -21.77
N GLY A 39 13.46 -6.61 -20.96
CA GLY A 39 14.42 -7.42 -20.19
C GLY A 39 14.59 -7.06 -18.72
N ALA A 40 14.02 -5.94 -18.25
CA ALA A 40 13.92 -5.64 -16.83
C ALA A 40 12.68 -6.32 -16.19
N SER A 41 12.75 -6.67 -14.90
CA SER A 41 11.64 -7.20 -14.12
C SER A 41 11.75 -6.78 -12.65
N THR A 42 10.60 -6.58 -12.00
CA THR A 42 10.47 -6.13 -10.61
C THR A 42 9.50 -7.06 -9.88
N ILE A 43 10.03 -7.96 -9.07
CA ILE A 43 9.27 -9.10 -8.53
C ILE A 43 9.04 -8.89 -7.02
N PRO A 44 7.77 -8.65 -6.58
CA PRO A 44 7.44 -8.59 -5.17
C PRO A 44 7.20 -9.97 -4.57
N LEU A 45 7.54 -10.11 -3.29
CA LEU A 45 7.06 -11.18 -2.42
C LEU A 45 6.55 -10.54 -1.12
N ARG A 46 5.22 -10.40 -1.00
CA ARG A 46 4.57 -9.72 0.13
C ARG A 46 4.24 -10.73 1.23
N GLY A 47 4.82 -10.54 2.41
CA GLY A 47 4.44 -11.23 3.65
C GLY A 47 3.35 -10.48 4.42
N SER A 48 3.19 -10.82 5.70
CA SER A 48 2.24 -10.16 6.62
C SER A 48 2.79 -8.86 7.20
N GLU A 49 4.08 -8.81 7.52
CA GLU A 49 4.76 -7.69 8.19
C GLU A 49 5.85 -7.02 7.34
N ASP A 50 6.29 -7.68 6.28
CA ASP A 50 7.32 -7.19 5.36
C ASP A 50 7.01 -7.50 3.88
N ILE A 51 7.76 -6.86 2.98
CA ILE A 51 7.76 -7.14 1.54
C ILE A 51 9.20 -7.24 1.05
N MET A 52 9.48 -8.28 0.29
CA MET A 52 10.74 -8.43 -0.43
C MET A 52 10.57 -8.04 -1.90
N TRP A 53 11.62 -7.46 -2.47
CA TRP A 53 11.68 -7.10 -3.87
C TRP A 53 12.95 -7.66 -4.50
N THR A 54 12.81 -8.28 -5.67
CA THR A 54 13.93 -8.61 -6.54
C THR A 54 13.83 -7.76 -7.80
N ILE A 55 14.83 -6.93 -8.04
CA ILE A 55 14.94 -6.08 -9.23
C ILE A 55 15.98 -6.72 -10.14
N LYS A 56 15.55 -7.17 -11.33
CA LYS A 56 16.43 -7.66 -12.39
C LYS A 56 16.52 -6.59 -13.45
N PHE A 57 17.73 -6.12 -13.73
CA PHE A 57 18.01 -5.17 -14.79
C PHE A 57 18.17 -5.89 -16.13
N ARG A 58 18.06 -5.13 -17.23
CA ARG A 58 18.23 -5.65 -18.59
C ARG A 58 19.60 -6.30 -18.83
N ASP A 59 20.64 -5.81 -18.17
CA ASP A 59 22.00 -6.36 -18.25
C ASP A 59 22.18 -7.67 -17.45
N GLY A 60 21.14 -8.13 -16.76
CA GLY A 60 21.15 -9.32 -15.93
C GLY A 60 21.58 -9.09 -14.48
N SER A 61 21.99 -7.87 -14.11
CA SER A 61 22.29 -7.54 -12.71
C SER A 61 21.03 -7.62 -11.85
N ILE A 62 21.21 -8.06 -10.59
CA ILE A 62 20.11 -8.31 -9.66
C ILE A 62 20.35 -7.54 -8.36
N LYS A 63 19.35 -6.79 -7.93
CA LYS A 63 19.29 -6.17 -6.60
C LYS A 63 18.14 -6.76 -5.80
N ARG A 64 18.36 -6.98 -4.50
CA ARG A 64 17.34 -7.50 -3.58
C ARG A 64 17.15 -6.55 -2.41
N PHE A 65 15.90 -6.33 -2.06
CA PHE A 65 15.50 -5.43 -0.97
C PHE A 65 14.45 -6.11 -0.09
N LYS A 66 14.38 -5.69 1.16
CA LYS A 66 13.35 -6.09 2.10
C LYS A 66 12.92 -4.87 2.91
N PHE A 67 11.63 -4.61 2.99
CA PHE A 67 11.07 -3.46 3.71
C PHE A 67 9.97 -3.90 4.66
N PRO A 68 9.91 -3.40 5.90
CA PRO A 68 8.74 -3.59 6.76
C PRO A 68 7.53 -2.85 6.17
N ILE A 69 6.35 -3.45 6.24
CA ILE A 69 5.09 -2.88 5.74
C ILE A 69 4.04 -2.72 6.84
N ARG A 70 4.18 -3.41 7.97
CA ARG A 70 3.23 -3.35 9.07
C ARG A 70 3.90 -3.66 10.40
N THR A 71 3.54 -2.92 11.44
CA THR A 71 4.02 -3.12 12.82
C THR A 71 2.98 -3.79 13.74
N THR A 72 1.78 -4.04 13.22
CA THR A 72 0.66 -4.68 13.92
C THR A 72 0.11 -5.81 13.06
N ALA A 73 -0.55 -6.80 13.67
CA ALA A 73 -1.12 -7.90 12.91
C ALA A 73 -2.29 -7.45 12.01
N GLU A 74 -2.54 -8.23 10.95
CA GLU A 74 -3.70 -8.01 10.08
C GLU A 74 -5.00 -8.27 10.83
N GLY A 75 -6.00 -7.39 10.64
CA GLY A 75 -7.30 -7.50 11.29
C GLY A 75 -7.35 -7.05 12.76
N THR A 76 -6.27 -6.52 13.35
CA THR A 76 -6.24 -6.17 14.79
C THR A 76 -6.40 -4.68 15.10
N ILE A 77 -6.77 -3.85 14.12
CA ILE A 77 -6.95 -2.41 14.35
C ILE A 77 -8.22 -2.17 15.15
N VAL A 78 -8.11 -1.45 16.27
CA VAL A 78 -9.24 -0.91 17.03
C VAL A 78 -9.48 0.53 16.57
N PRO A 79 -10.61 0.85 15.91
CA PRO A 79 -10.77 2.14 15.20
C PRO A 79 -10.68 3.39 16.07
N ASP A 80 -11.19 3.32 17.31
CA ASP A 80 -11.15 4.44 18.26
C ASP A 80 -9.85 4.47 19.09
N ALA A 81 -8.99 3.46 18.93
CA ALA A 81 -7.79 3.25 19.74
C ALA A 81 -8.07 3.27 21.27
N GLY A 82 -9.30 2.96 21.70
CA GLY A 82 -9.73 3.04 23.09
C GLY A 82 -9.92 4.47 23.63
N LEU A 83 -10.03 5.46 22.74
CA LEU A 83 -10.29 6.86 23.11
C LEU A 83 -11.79 7.15 23.12
N GLU A 84 -12.21 8.03 24.03
CA GLU A 84 -13.60 8.46 24.14
C GLU A 84 -13.97 9.55 23.14
N THR A 85 -15.27 9.78 22.97
CA THR A 85 -15.80 10.92 22.23
C THR A 85 -15.36 12.22 22.91
N GLY A 86 -14.70 13.11 22.17
CA GLY A 86 -14.23 14.39 22.69
C GLY A 86 -15.33 15.36 23.11
N THR A 87 -16.47 15.32 22.42
CA THR A 87 -17.65 16.13 22.73
C THR A 87 -18.92 15.53 22.15
N ASP A 88 -20.05 15.69 22.85
CA ASP A 88 -21.38 15.34 22.35
C ASP A 88 -21.98 16.43 21.43
N ASP A 89 -21.32 17.59 21.30
CA ASP A 89 -21.78 18.66 20.41
C ASP A 89 -21.36 18.40 18.96
N LEU A 90 -22.29 17.92 18.14
CA LEU A 90 -22.08 17.71 16.70
C LEU A 90 -21.72 18.99 15.94
N LYS A 91 -22.03 20.19 16.48
CA LYS A 91 -21.64 21.47 15.86
C LYS A 91 -20.23 21.90 16.25
N SER A 92 -19.61 21.21 17.22
CA SER A 92 -18.22 21.44 17.56
C SER A 92 -17.33 21.16 16.34
N TYR A 93 -16.20 21.85 16.31
CA TYR A 93 -15.21 21.70 15.25
C TYR A 93 -14.25 20.53 15.50
N VAL A 94 -14.29 19.93 16.70
CA VAL A 94 -13.40 18.82 17.08
C VAL A 94 -13.83 17.53 16.41
N LEU A 95 -12.86 16.72 15.98
CA LEU A 95 -13.11 15.37 15.47
C LEU A 95 -13.39 14.40 16.63
N PHE A 96 -13.90 13.21 16.29
CA PHE A 96 -14.41 12.20 17.22
C PHE A 96 -13.58 12.03 18.51
N THR A 97 -12.28 11.76 18.41
CA THR A 97 -11.41 11.48 19.59
C THR A 97 -10.53 12.66 20.00
N GLU A 98 -10.74 13.84 19.42
CA GLU A 98 -9.97 15.04 19.76
C GLU A 98 -10.47 15.68 21.06
N PRO A 99 -9.60 16.29 21.89
CA PRO A 99 -8.16 16.48 21.67
C PRO A 99 -7.29 15.28 22.05
N ALA A 100 -7.87 14.23 22.67
CA ALA A 100 -7.09 13.12 23.23
C ALA A 100 -6.20 12.43 22.19
N SER A 101 -6.69 12.23 20.96
CA SER A 101 -5.90 11.66 19.86
C SER A 101 -4.79 12.56 19.32
N LEU A 102 -4.88 13.88 19.51
CA LEU A 102 -3.84 14.83 19.10
C LEU A 102 -2.65 14.87 20.07
N GLY A 103 -2.87 14.55 21.35
CA GLY A 103 -1.87 14.74 22.40
C GLY A 103 -1.54 16.21 22.70
N CYS A 104 -2.36 17.15 22.21
CA CYS A 104 -2.27 18.58 22.43
C CYS A 104 -3.66 19.23 22.29
N GLU A 105 -3.76 20.53 22.61
CA GLU A 105 -4.99 21.29 22.37
C GLU A 105 -5.31 21.37 20.87
N VAL A 106 -6.60 21.30 20.51
CA VAL A 106 -7.03 21.38 19.11
C VAL A 106 -6.61 22.74 18.52
N PRO A 107 -5.76 22.78 17.47
CA PRO A 107 -5.26 24.03 16.94
C PRO A 107 -6.37 24.92 16.41
N THR A 108 -6.35 26.20 16.79
CA THR A 108 -7.24 27.23 16.24
C THR A 108 -6.46 28.26 15.45
N ILE A 109 -7.08 28.78 14.39
CA ILE A 109 -6.50 29.85 13.58
C ILE A 109 -6.64 31.16 14.36
N LYS A 110 -5.53 31.88 14.58
CA LYS A 110 -5.59 33.26 15.07
C LYS A 110 -6.28 34.12 14.02
N LYS A 111 -7.42 34.68 14.38
CA LYS A 111 -8.15 35.64 13.55
C LYS A 111 -7.48 37.01 13.59
#